data_AF-B9D5X6-F1
#
_entry.id   AF-B9D5X6-F1
#
_cell.length_a   1.000
_cell.length_b   1.000
_cell.length_c   1.000
_cell.angle_alpha   90.00
_cell.angle_beta   90.00
_cell.angle_gamma   90.00
#
_symmetry.space_group_name_H-M   'P 1'
#
loop_
_entity.id
_entity.type
_entity.pdbx_description
1 polymer ?
#
loop_
_entity_poly.entity_id
_entity_poly.type
_entity_poly.pdbx_seq_one_letter_code
_entity_poly.pdbx_strand_id
1 'polypeptide(L)' 'MVFKLANGETLEEKFCDRALKGRYSQFRECHIKPDLLLMYRINDDVLELYLMQVGSHSDLFGGISQICSQV' A
#
# COMPACT_ATOMS: atom_id res chain seq x y z
N MET A 1 2.77 -11.23 -6.40
CA MET A 1 1.99 -10.04 -6.00
C MET A 1 1.68 -9.15 -7.20
N VAL A 2 2.66 -8.50 -7.83
CA VAL A 2 2.40 -7.57 -8.97
C VAL A 2 1.58 -8.22 -10.09
N PHE A 3 1.93 -9.44 -10.53
CA PHE A 3 1.14 -10.15 -11.55
C PHE A 3 -0.30 -10.43 -11.11
N LYS A 4 -0.51 -10.75 -9.82
CA LYS A 4 -1.86 -10.93 -9.27
C LYS A 4 -2.67 -9.63 -9.34
N LEU A 5 -2.05 -8.52 -8.92
CA LEU A 5 -2.67 -7.19 -9.02
C LEU A 5 -3.00 -6.83 -10.47
N ALA A 6 -2.09 -7.09 -11.40
CA ALA A 6 -2.31 -6.82 -12.83
C ALA A 6 -3.44 -7.66 -13.43
N ASN A 7 -3.67 -8.87 -12.90
CA ASN A 7 -4.76 -9.76 -13.30
C ASN A 7 -6.06 -9.55 -12.52
N GLY A 8 -6.12 -8.58 -11.59
CA GLY A 8 -7.29 -8.38 -10.72
C GLY A 8 -7.53 -9.50 -9.71
N GLU A 9 -6.50 -10.30 -9.40
CA GLU A 9 -6.58 -11.39 -8.44
C GLU A 9 -6.43 -10.88 -7.00
N THR A 10 -7.19 -11.48 -6.08
CA THR A 10 -7.07 -11.21 -4.63
C THR A 10 -5.69 -11.63 -4.11
N LEU A 11 -5.05 -10.75 -3.34
CA LEU A 11 -3.80 -11.05 -2.65
C LEU A 11 -4.03 -11.91 -1.40
N GLU A 12 -3.04 -12.72 -1.04
CA GLU A 12 -3.07 -13.47 0.21
C GLU A 12 -3.06 -12.53 1.43
N GLU A 13 -3.74 -12.91 2.53
CA GLU A 13 -3.88 -12.09 3.74
C GLU A 13 -2.54 -11.59 4.33
N LYS A 14 -1.46 -12.35 4.14
CA LYS A 14 -0.11 -11.99 4.59
C LYS A 14 0.42 -10.67 3.99
N PHE A 15 -0.14 -10.24 2.86
CA PHE A 15 0.22 -8.97 2.22
C PHE A 15 -0.53 -7.78 2.84
N CYS A 16 -1.49 -8.03 3.75
CA CYS A 16 -2.27 -7.00 4.45
C CYS A 16 -2.90 -5.97 3.50
N ASP A 17 -3.37 -6.43 2.34
CA ASP A 17 -3.96 -5.58 1.31
C ASP A 17 -5.22 -4.89 1.82
N ARG A 18 -5.20 -3.55 1.86
CA ARG A 18 -6.32 -2.75 2.35
C ARG A 18 -6.43 -1.42 1.62
N ALA A 19 -7.67 -0.94 1.50
CA ALA A 19 -7.91 0.41 1.03
C ALA A 19 -7.39 1.43 2.07
N LEU A 20 -6.73 2.47 1.58
CA LEU A 20 -6.45 3.65 2.37
C LEU A 20 -7.75 4.44 2.57
N LYS A 21 -7.73 5.41 3.49
CA LYS A 21 -8.88 6.28 3.74
C LYS A 21 -8.45 7.75 3.60
N GLY A 22 -9.41 8.66 3.84
CA GLY A 22 -9.18 10.09 3.73
C GLY A 22 -8.80 10.51 2.30
N ARG A 23 -7.79 11.39 2.17
CA ARG A 23 -7.30 11.92 0.89
C ARG A 23 -6.84 10.82 -0.08
N TYR A 24 -6.41 9.67 0.45
CA TYR A 24 -5.85 8.58 -0.35
C TYR A 24 -6.82 7.42 -0.54
N SER A 25 -8.13 7.62 -0.35
CA SER A 25 -9.15 6.55 -0.46
C SER A 25 -9.20 5.83 -1.82
N GLN A 26 -8.68 6.46 -2.87
CA GLN A 26 -8.52 5.87 -4.21
C GLN A 26 -7.33 4.91 -4.32
N PHE A 27 -6.53 4.75 -3.27
CA PHE A 27 -5.35 3.89 -3.23
C PHE A 27 -5.56 2.74 -2.24
N ARG A 28 -4.80 1.68 -2.48
CA ARG A 28 -4.63 0.53 -1.58
C ARG A 28 -3.17 0.42 -1.17
N GLU A 29 -2.93 -0.15 0.01
CA GLU A 29 -1.59 -0.48 0.48
C GLU A 29 -1.45 -1.98 0.74
N CYS A 30 -0.24 -2.51 0.52
CA CYS A 30 0.14 -3.86 0.93
C CYS A 30 1.62 -3.91 1.36
N HIS A 31 1.93 -4.85 2.25
CA HIS A 31 3.27 -5.05 2.80
C HIS A 31 4.04 -6.09 1.99
N ILE A 32 5.15 -5.69 1.37
CA ILE A 32 6.08 -6.61 0.70
C ILE A 32 7.06 -7.19 1.74
N LYS A 33 7.50 -6.35 2.67
CA LYS A 33 8.33 -6.67 3.84
C LYS A 33 7.82 -5.80 5.02
N PRO A 34 8.23 -6.07 6.27
CA PRO A 34 7.82 -5.25 7.42
C PRO A 34 7.97 -3.75 7.18
N ASP A 35 9.12 -3.34 6.62
CA ASP A 35 9.44 -1.94 6.36
C ASP A 35 9.36 -1.55 4.86
N LEU A 36 8.62 -2.31 4.05
CA LEU A 36 8.46 -2.04 2.61
C LEU A 36 6.99 -2.10 2.21
N LEU A 37 6.43 -0.93 1.95
CA LEU A 37 5.04 -0.74 1.55
C LEU A 37 4.94 -0.53 0.03
N LEU A 38 3.93 -1.15 -0.57
CA LEU A 38 3.49 -0.85 -1.92
C LEU A 38 2.12 -0.18 -1.84
N MET A 39 2.06 1.07 -2.29
CA MET A 39 0.78 1.72 -2.58
C MET A 39 0.44 1.52 -4.04
N TYR A 40 -0.83 1.25 -4.34
CA TYR A 40 -1.28 1.07 -5.71
C TYR A 40 -2.72 1.54 -5.91
N ARG A 41 -3.07 1.78 -7.18
CA ARG A 41 -4.45 1.91 -7.63
C ARG A 41 -4.58 1.35 -9.04
N ILE A 42 -5.79 0.94 -9.40
CA ILE A 42 -6.14 0.59 -10.77
C ILE A 42 -7.02 1.73 -11.27
N ASN A 43 -6.58 2.43 -12.32
CA ASN A 43 -7.29 3.57 -12.91
C ASN A 43 -7.33 3.37 -14.43
N ASP A 44 -8.54 3.27 -15.00
CA ASP A 44 -8.75 3.03 -16.45
C ASP A 44 -7.85 1.91 -17.02
N ASP A 45 -7.88 0.73 -16.39
CA ASP A 45 -7.06 -0.45 -16.71
C ASP A 45 -5.54 -0.26 -16.56
N VAL A 46 -5.10 0.87 -16.04
CA VAL A 46 -3.69 1.13 -15.70
C VAL A 46 -3.45 0.79 -14.23
N LEU A 47 -2.56 -0.17 -13.98
CA LEU A 47 -2.04 -0.46 -12.65
C LEU A 47 -0.89 0.50 -12.32
N GLU A 48 -1.16 1.48 -11.47
CA GLU A 48 -0.15 2.39 -10.95
C GLU A 48 0.45 1.85 -9.65
N LEU A 49 1.79 1.79 -9.58
CA LEU A 49 2.53 1.22 -8.45
C LEU A 49 3.50 2.25 -7.87
N TYR A 50 3.43 2.46 -6.55
CA TYR A 50 4.26 3.38 -5.80
C TYR A 50 4.96 2.61 -4.68
N LEU A 51 6.26 2.34 -4.87
CA LEU A 51 7.05 1.63 -3.88
C LEU A 51 7.62 2.62 -2.87
N MET A 52 7.35 2.38 -1.59
CA MET A 52 7.85 3.21 -0.50
C MET A 52 8.61 2.33 0.49
N GLN A 53 9.90 2.61 0.65
CA GLN A 53 10.64 2.11 1.80
C GLN A 53 10.31 2.99 2.98
N VAL A 54 9.69 2.39 3.97
CA VAL A 54 9.44 3.05 5.24
C VAL A 54 10.66 2.76 6.12
N GLY A 55 11.15 3.74 6.87
CA GLY A 55 12.33 3.57 7.74
C GLY A 55 12.09 2.50 8.81
N SER A 56 12.97 2.40 9.81
CA SER A 56 12.74 1.48 10.93
C SER A 56 11.42 1.81 11.65
N HIS A 57 10.85 0.88 12.42
CA HIS A 57 9.67 1.12 13.26
C HIS A 57 9.77 2.43 14.10
N SER A 58 10.98 2.90 14.43
CA SER A 58 11.24 4.16 15.14
C SER A 58 11.01 5.43 14.30
N ASP A 59 11.22 5.34 12.97
CA ASP A 59 11.01 6.43 12.01
C ASP A 59 9.55 6.46 11.51
N LEU A 60 8.88 5.31 11.59
CA LEU A 60 7.51 5.04 11.17
C LEU A 60 6.44 5.82 11.94
N PHE A 61 6.66 6.11 13.23
CA PHE A 61 5.69 6.84 14.06
C PHE A 61 5.60 8.34 13.73
N GLY A 62 6.52 8.91 12.96
CA GLY A 62 6.48 10.31 12.54
C GLY A 62 5.87 10.52 11.15
N GLY A 63 6.27 9.72 10.16
CA GLY A 63 5.93 9.95 8.75
C GLY A 63 4.79 9.09 8.21
N ILE A 64 4.80 7.80 8.54
CA ILE A 64 3.78 6.85 8.03
C ILE A 64 2.63 6.74 8.99
N SER A 65 2.86 6.95 10.29
CA SER A 65 1.75 7.27 11.18
C SER A 65 0.98 8.47 10.68
N GLN A 66 1.54 9.49 10.01
CA GLN A 66 0.72 10.55 9.42
C GLN A 66 -0.09 10.13 8.19
N ILE A 67 0.41 9.20 7.37
CA ILE A 67 -0.36 8.64 6.26
C ILE A 67 -1.44 7.70 6.82
N CYS A 68 -1.08 6.76 7.71
CA CYS A 68 -1.97 5.82 8.41
C CYS A 68 -2.83 6.44 9.54
N SER A 69 -2.63 7.69 9.96
CA SER A 69 -3.48 8.41 10.94
C SER A 69 -4.42 9.41 10.27
N GLN A 70 -4.25 9.64 8.97
CA GLN A 70 -5.34 10.10 8.09
C GLN A 70 -6.07 8.92 7.42
N VAL A 71 -5.76 7.68 7.85
CA VAL A 71 -6.48 6.42 7.54
C VAL A 71 -7.45 6.10 8.68
#